data_AF-A0A0F9MC21-F1
#
_entry.id   AF-A0A0F9MC21-F1
#
_cell.length_a   1.000
_cell.length_b   1.000
_cell.length_c   1.000
_cell.angle_alpha   90.00
_cell.angle_beta   90.00
_cell.angle_gamma   90.00
#
_symmetry.space_group_name_H-M   'P 1'
#
loop_
_entity.id
_entity.type
_entity.pdbx_description
1 polymer ?
#
loop_
_entity_poly.entity_id
_entity_poly.type
_entity_poly.pdbx_seq_one_letter_code
_entity_poly.pdbx_strand_id
1 'polypeptide(L)'
;MDRNLDFNTIYEEFQQKILHYVTRMVGPSDAEGVTQETFIKVSRSLDTFKGDSKLSTWIYRIATNTALDRIKSAANKYPHEEFEPGVNVEAETKDAWTGQEKPAPEHEHVRKEMNQCIR
;
A
#
# COMPACT_ATOMS: atom_id res chain seq x y z
N MET A 1 17.40 11.14 21.67
CA MET A 1 18.06 10.34 20.61
C MET A 1 17.17 10.45 19.39
N ASP A 2 17.44 11.43 18.54
CA ASP A 2 16.76 11.58 17.26
C ASP A 2 17.04 10.33 16.43
N ARG A 3 16.02 9.49 16.27
CA ARG A 3 16.05 8.44 15.24
C ARG A 3 15.92 9.17 13.91
N ASN A 4 17.05 9.58 13.35
CA ASN A 4 17.12 9.99 11.96
C ASN A 4 16.71 8.75 11.15
N LEU A 5 15.46 8.75 10.68
CA LEU A 5 14.92 7.68 9.86
C LEU A 5 15.63 7.77 8.51
N ASP A 6 16.63 6.93 8.32
CA ASP A 6 17.38 6.86 7.08
C ASP A 6 16.65 5.96 6.08
N PHE A 7 16.38 6.51 4.89
CA PHE A 7 15.65 5.79 3.85
C PHE A 7 16.41 4.54 3.38
N ASN A 8 17.74 4.58 3.27
CA ASN A 8 18.52 3.43 2.79
C ASN A 8 18.38 2.25 3.75
N THR A 9 18.50 2.50 5.07
CA THR A 9 18.30 1.49 6.10
C THR A 9 16.91 0.86 6.02
N ILE A 10 15.88 1.68 5.81
CA ILE A 10 14.50 1.21 5.65
C ILE A 10 14.35 0.38 4.38
N TYR A 11 14.93 0.83 3.26
CA TYR A 11 14.87 0.13 1.99
C TYR A 11 15.52 -1.25 2.08
N GLU A 12 16.72 -1.35 2.65
CA GLU A 12 17.43 -2.61 2.87
C GLU A 12 16.63 -3.58 3.75
N GLU A 13 16.01 -3.08 4.82
CA GLU A 13 15.25 -3.92 5.75
C GLU A 13 13.91 -4.42 5.17
N PHE A 14 13.23 -3.59 4.37
CA PHE A 14 11.85 -3.83 3.99
C PHE A 14 11.66 -4.23 2.53
N GLN A 15 12.60 -3.97 1.60
CA GLN A 15 12.35 -4.19 0.17
C GLN A 15 11.88 -5.62 -0.14
N GLN A 16 12.56 -6.62 0.42
CA GLN A 16 12.28 -8.02 0.12
C GLN A 16 10.97 -8.47 0.79
N LYS A 17 10.70 -7.97 1.99
CA LYS A 17 9.46 -8.25 2.73
C LYS A 17 8.24 -7.68 2.01
N ILE A 18 8.36 -6.45 1.51
CA ILE A 18 7.31 -5.79 0.74
C ILE A 18 7.13 -6.45 -0.62
N LEU A 19 8.21 -6.76 -1.34
CA LEU A 19 8.15 -7.49 -2.60
C LEU A 19 7.37 -8.81 -2.44
N HIS A 20 7.74 -9.62 -1.45
CA HIS A 20 7.07 -10.89 -1.19
C HIS A 20 5.60 -10.73 -0.79
N TYR A 21 5.30 -9.69 -0.01
CA TYR A 21 3.94 -9.34 0.39
C TYR A 21 3.07 -8.95 -0.81
N VAL A 22 3.51 -7.96 -1.61
CA VAL A 22 2.72 -7.45 -2.74
C VAL A 22 2.67 -8.45 -3.89
N THR A 23 3.65 -9.35 -4.03
CA THR A 23 3.61 -10.45 -5.02
C THR A 23 2.36 -11.32 -4.85
N ARG A 24 1.93 -11.56 -3.62
CA ARG A 24 0.69 -12.32 -3.36
C ARG A 24 -0.58 -11.56 -3.74
N MET A 25 -0.50 -10.23 -3.81
CA MET A 25 -1.63 -9.37 -4.14
C MET A 25 -1.75 -9.12 -5.66
N VAL A 26 -0.64 -8.76 -6.32
CA VAL A 26 -0.65 -8.32 -7.73
C VAL A 26 -0.05 -9.34 -8.70
N GLY A 27 0.52 -10.44 -8.18
CA GLY A 27 1.25 -11.42 -8.97
C GLY A 27 2.70 -11.01 -9.29
N PRO A 28 3.55 -11.94 -9.74
CA PRO A 28 4.99 -11.72 -9.90
C PRO A 28 5.35 -10.68 -10.95
N SER A 29 4.55 -10.55 -12.02
CA SER A 29 4.83 -9.62 -13.13
C SER A 29 4.71 -8.14 -12.74
N ASP A 30 3.86 -7.83 -11.76
CA ASP A 30 3.60 -6.45 -11.32
C ASP A 30 4.25 -6.10 -9.97
N ALA A 31 4.72 -7.11 -9.23
CA ALA A 31 5.20 -6.95 -7.86
C ALA A 31 6.41 -6.01 -7.74
N GLU A 32 7.35 -6.10 -8.67
CA GLU A 32 8.56 -5.27 -8.66
C GLU A 32 8.22 -3.79 -8.83
N GLY A 33 7.35 -3.46 -9.80
CA GLY A 33 6.88 -2.09 -10.03
C GLY A 33 6.11 -1.53 -8.84
N VAL A 34 5.20 -2.31 -8.25
CA VAL A 34 4.45 -1.93 -7.04
C VAL A 34 5.39 -1.70 -5.86
N THR A 35 6.42 -2.54 -5.71
CA THR A 35 7.43 -2.39 -4.66
C THR A 35 8.20 -1.09 -4.84
N GLN A 36 8.69 -0.81 -6.05
CA GLN A 36 9.41 0.42 -6.36
C GLN A 36 8.56 1.67 -6.08
N GLU A 37 7.31 1.67 -6.55
CA GLU A 37 6.38 2.77 -6.30
C GLU A 37 6.13 2.96 -4.80
N THR A 38 5.98 1.86 -4.04
CA THR A 38 5.86 1.89 -2.58
C THR A 38 7.03 2.62 -1.93
N PHE A 39 8.27 2.33 -2.32
CA PHE A 39 9.44 2.97 -1.72
C PHE A 39 9.66 4.42 -2.16
N ILE A 40 9.26 4.80 -3.38
CA ILE A 40 9.19 6.21 -3.80
C ILE A 40 8.19 6.98 -2.92
N LYS A 41 7.06 6.34 -2.62
CA LYS A 41 6.03 6.87 -1.74
C LYS A 41 6.54 7.01 -0.29
N VAL A 42 7.23 5.99 0.22
CA VAL A 42 7.87 6.01 1.54
C VAL A 42 8.89 7.15 1.63
N SER A 43 9.82 7.29 0.68
CA SER A 43 10.86 8.33 0.76
C SER A 43 10.28 9.74 0.78
N ARG A 44 9.23 10.01 -0.01
CA ARG A 44 8.53 11.30 -0.05
C ARG A 44 7.76 11.64 1.22
N SER A 45 7.38 10.64 2.00
CA SER A 45 6.54 10.81 3.19
C SER A 45 7.28 10.52 4.49
N LEU A 46 8.58 10.20 4.42
CA LEU A 46 9.35 9.79 5.58
C LEU A 46 9.52 10.94 6.56
N ASP A 47 9.76 12.15 6.05
CA ASP A 47 9.93 13.37 6.86
C ASP A 47 8.65 13.78 7.60
N THR A 48 7.48 13.31 7.13
CA THR A 48 6.17 13.61 7.73
C THR A 48 5.64 12.48 8.61
N PHE A 49 6.42 11.41 8.80
CA PHE A 49 6.03 10.29 9.63
C PHE A 49 6.03 10.68 11.12
N LYS A 50 4.82 10.82 11.69
CA LYS A 50 4.59 11.29 13.07
C LYS A 50 4.94 10.28 14.17
N GLY A 51 5.14 9.00 13.83
CA GLY A 51 5.46 7.95 14.81
C GLY A 51 4.27 7.42 15.63
N ASP A 52 3.03 7.80 15.29
CA ASP A 52 1.80 7.33 15.97
C ASP A 52 1.54 5.81 15.79
N SER A 53 2.29 5.17 14.88
CA SER A 53 2.23 3.73 14.63
C SER A 53 3.64 3.17 14.41
N LYS A 54 3.79 1.84 14.40
CA LYS A 54 5.08 1.23 14.04
C LYS A 54 5.41 1.56 12.59
N LEU A 55 6.68 1.88 12.32
CA LEU A 55 7.18 2.15 10.96
C LEU A 55 6.82 1.03 9.99
N SER A 56 6.96 -0.23 10.41
CA SER A 56 6.55 -1.40 9.63
C SER A 56 5.07 -1.32 9.23
N THR A 57 4.18 -1.11 10.20
CA THR A 57 2.73 -0.97 9.93
C THR A 57 2.44 0.14 8.92
N TRP A 58 3.15 1.26 9.01
CA TRP A 58 2.99 2.37 8.07
C TRP A 58 3.46 2.01 6.65
N ILE A 59 4.63 1.37 6.50
CA ILE A 59 5.14 0.93 5.19
C ILE A 59 4.20 -0.09 4.54
N TYR A 60 3.71 -1.09 5.30
CA TYR A 60 2.78 -2.09 4.78
C TYR A 60 1.43 -1.49 4.34
N ARG A 61 0.97 -0.40 4.99
CA ARG A 61 -0.21 0.33 4.53
C ARG A 61 0.02 0.99 3.17
N ILE A 62 1.16 1.66 2.99
CA ILE A 62 1.53 2.26 1.70
C ILE A 62 1.62 1.18 0.61
N ALA A 63 2.23 0.04 0.92
CA ALA A 63 2.35 -1.09 0.00
C ALA A 63 0.98 -1.64 -0.42
N THR A 64 0.09 -1.85 0.55
CA THR A 64 -1.26 -2.37 0.32
C THR A 64 -2.06 -1.43 -0.58
N ASN A 65 -2.04 -0.12 -0.29
CA ASN A 65 -2.76 0.86 -1.10
C ASN A 65 -2.22 0.89 -2.53
N THR A 66 -0.90 0.86 -2.70
CA THR A 66 -0.25 0.86 -4.02
C THR A 66 -0.60 -0.40 -4.82
N ALA A 67 -0.63 -1.57 -4.16
CA ALA A 67 -1.07 -2.81 -4.79
C ALA A 67 -2.55 -2.76 -5.21
N LEU A 68 -3.43 -2.24 -4.36
CA LEU A 68 -4.86 -2.10 -4.67
C LEU A 68 -5.10 -1.14 -5.84
N ASP A 69 -4.36 -0.02 -5.90
CA ASP A 69 -4.42 0.92 -7.02
C ASP A 69 -4.00 0.25 -8.33
N ARG A 70 -2.94 -0.58 -8.30
CA ARG A 70 -2.48 -1.36 -9.45
C ARG A 70 -3.54 -2.34 -9.95
N ILE A 71 -4.21 -3.04 -9.02
CA ILE A 71 -5.30 -4.00 -9.32
C ILE A 71 -6.49 -3.28 -9.96
N LYS A 72 -6.93 -2.15 -9.39
CA LYS A 72 -8.04 -1.35 -9.94
C LYS A 72 -7.74 -0.85 -11.36
N SER A 73 -6.51 -0.36 -11.57
CA SER A 73 -6.07 0.11 -12.88
C SER A 73 -6.00 -1.03 -13.92
N ALA A 74 -5.59 -2.24 -13.51
CA ALA A 74 -5.60 -3.41 -14.37
C ALA A 74 -7.02 -3.83 -14.78
N ALA A 75 -7.96 -3.81 -13.83
CA ALA A 75 -9.37 -4.13 -14.08
C ALA A 75 -10.02 -3.15 -15.07
N ASN A 76 -9.71 -1.85 -14.94
CA ASN A 76 -10.24 -0.82 -15.84
C ASN A 76 -9.65 -0.87 -17.26
N LYS A 77 -8.55 -1.63 -17.47
CA LYS A 77 -7.88 -1.74 -18.77
C LYS A 77 -8.55 -2.73 -19.74
N TYR A 78 -9.53 -3.49 -19.25
CA TYR A 78 -10.46 -4.27 -20.05
C TYR A 78 -11.87 -3.72 -19.82
N PRO A 79 -12.34 -2.73 -20.60
CA PRO A 79 -13.76 -2.41 -20.62
C PRO A 79 -14.48 -3.65 -21.14
N HIS A 80 -15.24 -4.30 -20.27
CA HIS A 80 -16.16 -5.35 -20.64
C HIS A 80 -17.11 -4.79 -21.70
N GLU A 81 -17.16 -5.42 -22.88
CA GLU A 81 -18.29 -5.27 -23.80
C GLU A 81 -19.60 -5.48 -23.01
N GLU A 82 -20.42 -4.42 -23.00
CA GLU A 82 -21.82 -4.32 -22.60
C GLU A 82 -22.32 -5.26 -21.48
N PHE A 83 -22.32 -4.75 -20.24
CA PHE A 83 -23.31 -5.15 -19.22
C PHE A 83 -23.92 -3.89 -18.58
N GLU A 84 -25.26 -3.88 -18.53
CA GLU A 84 -26.17 -2.79 -18.21
C GLU A 84 -25.80 -1.93 -16.97
N PRO A 85 -26.03 -0.60 -16.98
CA PRO A 85 -25.61 0.30 -15.92
C PRO A 85 -26.57 0.22 -14.74
N GLY A 86 -26.09 -0.29 -13.60
CA GLY A 86 -26.94 -0.45 -12.43
C GLY A 86 -26.21 -0.53 -11.09
N VAL A 87 -25.09 0.19 -10.91
CA VAL A 87 -24.53 0.41 -9.56
C VAL A 87 -24.01 1.84 -9.45
N ASN A 88 -24.68 2.62 -8.60
CA ASN A 88 -24.29 3.97 -8.22
C ASN A 88 -23.01 3.90 -7.37
N VAL A 89 -21.86 4.28 -7.93
CA VAL A 89 -20.59 4.40 -7.18
C VAL A 89 -20.45 5.82 -6.65
N GLU A 90 -21.34 6.19 -5.73
CA GLU A 90 -21.13 7.35 -4.87
C GLU A 90 -20.33 6.90 -3.65
N ALA A 91 -19.03 7.20 -3.64
CA ALA A 91 -18.30 7.69 -2.47
C ALA A 91 -16.81 7.85 -2.82
N GLU A 92 -16.49 8.99 -3.41
CA GLU A 92 -15.19 9.61 -3.18
C GLU A 92 -15.09 9.96 -1.69
N THR A 93 -14.25 9.23 -0.95
CA THR A 93 -13.79 9.66 0.39
C THR A 93 -12.28 9.56 0.46
N LYS A 94 -11.62 10.60 -0.09
CA LYS A 94 -10.35 11.27 0.29
C LYS A 94 -9.30 10.42 1.06
N ASP A 95 -8.02 10.29 0.64
CA ASP A 95 -7.18 11.15 -0.22
C ASP A 95 -6.26 10.41 -1.20
N ALA A 96 -6.07 11.07 -2.35
CA ALA A 96 -4.88 10.99 -3.18
C ALA A 96 -3.70 11.64 -2.44
N TRP A 97 -2.84 10.82 -1.81
CA TRP A 97 -1.55 11.23 -1.26
C TRP A 97 -1.54 12.19 -0.02
N THR A 98 -2.34 11.92 1.02
CA THR A 98 -2.12 12.24 2.49
C THR A 98 -3.10 13.13 3.28
N GLY A 99 -4.19 13.67 2.75
CA GLY A 99 -5.08 14.60 3.50
C GLY A 99 -6.07 14.04 4.57
N GLN A 100 -5.64 13.19 5.52
CA GLN A 100 -6.37 12.52 6.65
C GLN A 100 -7.84 13.00 7.00
N GLU A 101 -8.82 12.19 7.47
CA GLU A 101 -8.82 11.04 8.41
C GLU A 101 -10.18 10.27 8.46
N LYS A 102 -10.19 8.93 8.55
CA LYS A 102 -10.77 8.13 9.68
C LYS A 102 -10.49 6.62 9.54
N PRO A 103 -10.23 5.91 10.65
CA PRO A 103 -9.94 4.48 10.65
C PRO A 103 -11.25 3.65 10.59
N ALA A 104 -11.44 2.92 9.50
CA ALA A 104 -12.47 1.89 9.34
C ALA A 104 -11.88 0.48 9.66
N PRO A 105 -12.69 -0.53 10.01
CA PRO A 105 -12.30 -1.71 10.79
C PRO A 105 -11.47 -2.76 10.04
N GLU A 106 -10.86 -2.41 8.90
CA GLU A 106 -10.01 -3.27 8.07
C GLU A 106 -8.62 -3.54 8.66
N HIS A 107 -8.29 -2.93 9.80
CA HIS A 107 -7.05 -3.12 10.55
C HIS A 107 -6.76 -4.58 10.93
N GLU A 108 -7.75 -5.47 10.88
CA GLU A 108 -7.58 -6.89 11.23
C GLU A 108 -7.01 -7.74 10.09
N HIS A 109 -7.39 -7.48 8.82
CA HIS A 109 -6.92 -8.27 7.68
C HIS A 109 -5.45 -8.00 7.37
N VAL A 110 -5.05 -6.71 7.36
CA VAL A 110 -3.64 -6.31 7.18
C VAL A 110 -2.79 -6.83 8.34
N ARG A 111 -3.31 -6.85 9.58
CA ARG A 111 -2.60 -7.46 10.72
C ARG A 111 -2.41 -8.97 10.57
N LYS A 112 -3.44 -9.68 10.09
CA LYS A 112 -3.42 -11.14 9.95
C LYS A 112 -2.46 -11.58 8.86
N GLU A 113 -2.47 -10.91 7.71
CA GLU A 113 -1.51 -11.10 6.60
C GLU A 113 -0.08 -10.72 7.03
N MET A 114 0.10 -9.58 7.71
CA MET A 114 1.38 -9.13 8.26
C MET A 114 1.97 -10.14 9.25
N ASN A 115 1.14 -10.74 10.11
CA ASN A 115 1.57 -11.77 11.07
C ASN A 115 1.90 -13.13 10.41
N GLN A 116 1.39 -13.40 9.21
CA GLN A 116 1.68 -14.63 8.47
C GLN A 116 2.95 -14.54 7.61
N CYS A 117 3.40 -13.33 7.28
CA CYS A 117 4.65 -13.11 6.54
C CYS A 117 5.90 -13.03 7.44
N ILE A 118 5.73 -12.84 8.75
CA ILE A 118 6.81 -12.73 9.75
C ILE A 118 6.87 -14.05 10.53
N ARG A 119 7.18 -15.16 9.87
CA ARG A 119 7.48 -16.43 10.52
C ARG A 119 8.65 -17.13 9.87
#